data_AF-A0A640MYF2-F1
#
_entry.id   AF-A0A640MYF2-F1
#
_cell.length_a   1.000
_cell.length_b   1.000
_cell.length_c   1.000
_cell.angle_alpha   90.00
_cell.angle_beta   90.00
_cell.angle_gamma   90.00
#
_symmetry.space_group_name_H-M   'P 1'
#
loop_
_entity.id
_entity.type
_entity.pdbx_description
1 polymer ?
#
loop_
_entity_poly.entity_id
_entity_poly.type
_entity_poly.pdbx_seq_one_letter_code
_entity_poly.pdbx_strand_id
1 'polypeptide(L)'
;MMFDKQVIKQFIMDYHKEKASNVVSYDDTNIDDFFSLSDEVESFELSEHTSNQVFFNELDQLIYRVGTRREYYIFFLLCEGKSMNEIAKIFELSRERIRQLWNDLLDKLEEG
;
A
#
# COMPACT_ATOMS: atom_id res chain seq x y z
N MET A 1 16.49 5.74 -8.04
CA MET A 1 16.47 5.91 -6.57
C MET A 1 16.37 4.50 -6.05
N MET A 2 17.42 4.01 -5.41
CA MET A 2 17.48 2.62 -4.96
C MET A 2 16.85 2.53 -3.56
N PHE A 3 15.88 1.65 -3.37
CA PHE A 3 15.25 1.41 -2.08
C PHE A 3 15.78 0.11 -1.47
N ASP A 4 16.15 0.15 -0.19
CA ASP A 4 16.58 -1.05 0.55
C ASP A 4 15.38 -1.99 0.78
N LYS A 5 15.56 -3.28 0.46
CA LYS A 5 14.57 -4.34 0.72
C LYS A 5 14.04 -4.36 2.15
N GLN A 6 14.89 -4.07 3.13
CA GLN A 6 14.50 -4.06 4.55
C GLN A 6 13.51 -2.92 4.83
N VAL A 7 13.75 -1.74 4.25
CA VAL A 7 12.87 -0.58 4.39
C VAL A 7 11.51 -0.85 3.76
N ILE A 8 11.47 -1.43 2.56
CA ILE A 8 10.21 -1.78 1.88
C ILE A 8 9.40 -2.80 2.71
N LYS A 9 10.07 -3.83 3.25
CA LYS A 9 9.40 -4.85 4.08
C LYS A 9 8.85 -4.26 5.38
N GLN A 10 9.62 -3.39 6.04
CA GLN A 10 9.19 -2.73 7.27
C GLN A 10 7.99 -1.82 6.99
N PHE A 11 8.05 -1.03 5.91
CA PHE A 11 6.93 -0.20 5.48
C PHE A 11 5.65 -1.00 5.27
N ILE A 12 5.69 -2.10 4.50
CA ILE A 12 4.50 -2.95 4.28
C ILE A 12 3.93 -3.49 5.60
N MET A 13 4.80 -3.86 6.54
CA MET A 13 4.40 -4.36 7.85
C MET A 13 3.70 -3.30 8.71
N ASP A 14 4.02 -2.03 8.53
CA ASP A 14 3.48 -0.96 9.35
C ASP A 14 2.27 -0.29 8.66
N TYR A 15 2.31 -0.15 7.33
CA TYR A 15 1.26 0.47 6.52
C TYR A 15 -0.13 -0.17 6.69
N HIS A 16 -0.22 -1.51 6.73
CA HIS A 16 -1.50 -2.18 6.93
C HIS A 16 -2.06 -2.04 8.36
N LYS A 17 -1.18 -1.89 9.37
CA LYS A 17 -1.61 -1.70 10.77
C LYS A 17 -2.25 -0.33 10.95
N GLU A 18 -1.70 0.69 10.29
CA GLU A 18 -2.25 2.05 10.28
C GLU A 18 -3.59 2.13 9.55
N LYS A 19 -3.75 1.43 8.42
CA LYS A 19 -5.06 1.29 7.76
C LYS A 19 -6.10 0.64 8.66
N ALA A 20 -5.70 -0.31 9.50
CA ALA A 20 -6.61 -0.97 10.44
C ALA A 20 -6.98 -0.12 11.66
N SER A 21 -6.11 0.81 12.10
CA SER A 21 -6.43 1.74 13.21
C SER A 21 -7.27 2.93 12.76
N ASN A 22 -7.11 3.37 11.51
CA ASN A 22 -7.86 4.46 10.90
C ASN A 22 -9.17 3.98 10.26
N VAL A 23 -9.90 3.09 10.93
CA VAL A 23 -11.33 2.93 10.65
C VAL A 23 -11.99 4.22 11.11
N VAL A 24 -11.97 5.23 10.24
CA VAL A 24 -12.90 6.35 10.32
C VAL A 24 -14.27 5.70 10.33
N SER A 25 -14.93 5.74 11.49
CA SER A 25 -16.38 5.55 11.53
C SER A 25 -16.92 6.64 10.62
N TYR A 26 -17.26 6.29 9.39
CA TYR A 26 -18.05 7.14 8.52
C TYR A 26 -19.40 7.23 9.21
N ASP A 27 -19.52 8.19 10.12
CA ASP A 27 -20.75 8.50 10.83
C ASP A 27 -21.71 9.00 9.75
N ASP A 28 -22.56 8.08 9.29
CA ASP A 28 -23.75 8.22 8.44
C ASP A 28 -23.84 9.50 7.58
N THR A 29 -22.74 9.90 6.95
CA THR A 29 -22.70 11.16 6.21
C THR A 29 -23.36 10.86 4.88
N ASN A 30 -24.63 11.28 4.77
CA ASN A 30 -25.37 11.20 3.53
C ASN A 30 -24.52 11.82 2.41
N ILE A 31 -24.39 11.12 1.28
CA ILE A 31 -23.68 11.61 0.10
C ILE A 31 -24.19 12.98 -0.37
N ASP A 32 -25.46 13.29 -0.07
CA ASP A 32 -26.08 14.58 -0.34
C ASP A 32 -25.42 15.74 0.43
N ASP A 33 -24.84 15.46 1.61
CA ASP A 33 -24.20 16.46 2.47
C ASP A 33 -22.67 16.48 2.29
N PHE A 34 -22.10 15.63 1.42
CA PHE A 34 -20.66 15.49 1.21
C PHE A 34 -19.97 16.78 0.70
N PHE A 35 -20.69 17.61 -0.04
CA PHE A 35 -20.20 18.91 -0.53
C PHE A 35 -20.66 20.09 0.32
N SER A 36 -21.34 19.85 1.44
CA SER A 36 -21.74 20.94 2.33
C SER A 36 -20.50 21.48 3.05
N LEU A 37 -20.18 22.75 2.78
CA LEU A 37 -19.08 23.44 3.44
C LEU A 37 -19.59 23.90 4.81
N SER A 38 -19.17 23.25 5.88
CA SER A 38 -19.27 23.82 7.22
C SER A 38 -18.25 24.95 7.37
N ASP A 39 -18.66 26.09 7.96
CA ASP A 39 -17.77 27.24 8.21
C ASP A 39 -16.62 26.91 9.19
N GLU A 40 -16.71 25.78 9.89
CA GLU A 40 -15.63 25.22 10.71
C GLU A 40 -14.72 24.36 9.83
N VAL A 41 -13.68 24.99 9.28
CA VAL A 41 -12.56 24.26 8.66
C VAL A 41 -11.75 23.64 9.80
N GLU A 42 -11.98 22.36 10.09
CA GLU A 42 -11.04 21.60 10.90
C GLU A 42 -9.64 21.76 10.29
N SER A 43 -8.69 22.20 11.11
CA SER A 43 -7.32 22.38 10.67
C SER A 43 -6.78 21.04 10.17
N PHE A 44 -6.53 20.95 8.86
CA PHE A 44 -5.87 19.79 8.27
C PHE A 44 -4.42 19.75 8.76
N GLU A 45 -4.16 18.98 9.81
CA GLU A 45 -2.80 18.71 10.25
C GLU A 45 -2.18 17.68 9.31
N LEU A 46 -1.02 18.04 8.75
CA LEU A 46 -0.14 17.14 8.00
C LEU A 46 0.35 16.05 8.97
N SER A 47 -0.44 14.99 9.11
CA SER A 47 -0.12 13.85 9.98
C SER A 47 0.95 12.94 9.35
N GLU A 48 1.57 12.07 10.17
CA GLU A 48 2.49 11.02 9.70
C GLU A 48 1.90 10.16 8.56
N HIS A 49 0.57 10.04 8.49
CA HIS A 49 -0.13 9.36 7.40
C HIS A 49 0.15 9.97 6.03
N THR A 50 0.43 11.28 5.97
CA THR A 50 0.83 11.96 4.73
C THR A 50 2.19 11.44 4.25
N SER A 51 3.14 11.23 5.16
CA SER A 51 4.47 10.70 4.85
C SER A 51 4.41 9.25 4.33
N ASN A 52 3.57 8.41 4.95
CA ASN A 52 3.38 7.02 4.51
C ASN A 52 2.67 6.92 3.16
N GLN A 53 1.69 7.79 2.90
CA GLN A 53 1.05 7.87 1.58
C GLN A 53 1.99 8.39 0.49
N VAL A 54 2.86 9.36 0.82
CA VAL A 54 3.92 9.82 -0.10
C VAL A 54 4.86 8.67 -0.44
N PHE A 55 5.35 7.93 0.55
CA PHE A 55 6.24 6.79 0.32
C PHE A 55 5.56 5.66 -0.48
N PHE A 56 4.27 5.38 -0.21
CA PHE A 56 3.49 4.47 -1.04
C PHE A 56 3.47 4.91 -2.50
N ASN A 57 3.17 6.18 -2.76
CA ASN A 57 3.07 6.73 -4.12
C ASN A 57 4.43 6.69 -4.85
N GLU A 58 5.55 6.90 -4.14
CA GLU A 58 6.89 6.76 -4.71
C GLU A 58 7.19 5.31 -5.13
N LEU A 59 6.85 4.34 -4.27
CA LEU A 59 6.97 2.92 -4.59
C LEU A 59 6.03 2.52 -5.73
N ASP A 60 4.79 3.00 -5.75
CA ASP A 60 3.79 2.74 -6.79
C ASP A 60 4.33 3.17 -8.18
N GLN A 61 4.88 4.38 -8.28
CA GLN A 61 5.49 4.88 -9.51
C GLN A 61 6.72 4.07 -9.93
N LEU A 62 7.58 3.70 -8.99
CA LEU A 62 8.78 2.92 -9.30
C LEU A 62 8.42 1.51 -9.77
N ILE A 63 7.51 0.83 -9.05
CA ILE A 63 7.01 -0.49 -9.41
C ILE A 63 6.32 -0.46 -10.78
N TYR A 64 5.57 0.61 -11.08
CA TYR A 64 4.98 0.79 -12.41
C TYR A 64 6.04 0.83 -13.52
N ARG A 65 7.21 1.40 -13.24
CA ARG A 65 8.31 1.53 -14.20
C ARG A 65 9.10 0.22 -14.39
N VAL A 66 9.45 -0.47 -13.30
CA VAL A 66 10.40 -1.62 -13.34
C VAL A 66 9.72 -2.98 -13.20
N GLY A 67 8.53 -3.01 -12.60
CA GLY A 67 7.77 -4.21 -12.30
C GLY A 67 6.79 -4.59 -13.39
N THR A 68 6.28 -5.81 -13.29
CA THR A 68 5.14 -6.28 -14.06
C THR A 68 3.83 -5.97 -13.34
N ARG A 69 2.72 -5.94 -14.09
CA ARG A 69 1.38 -5.80 -13.49
C ARG A 69 1.08 -6.85 -12.42
N ARG A 70 1.63 -8.06 -12.55
CA ARG A 70 1.45 -9.12 -11.56
C ARG A 70 2.20 -8.81 -10.27
N GLU A 71 3.45 -8.39 -10.37
CA GLU A 71 4.27 -7.99 -9.23
C GLU A 71 3.67 -6.78 -8.49
N TYR A 72 3.12 -5.82 -9.24
CA TYR A 72 2.38 -4.70 -8.70
C TYR A 72 1.22 -5.13 -7.78
N TYR A 73 0.35 -6.03 -8.26
CA TYR A 73 -0.77 -6.49 -7.45
C TYR A 73 -0.33 -7.31 -6.24
N ILE A 74 0.78 -8.05 -6.33
CA ILE A 74 1.35 -8.73 -5.16
C ILE A 74 1.76 -7.70 -4.10
N PHE A 75 2.51 -6.65 -4.49
CA PHE A 75 2.86 -5.54 -3.60
C PHE A 75 1.61 -4.89 -2.97
N PHE A 76 0.64 -4.51 -3.79
CA PHE A 76 -0.60 -3.87 -3.33
C PHE A 76 -1.33 -4.74 -2.31
N LEU A 77 -1.51 -6.04 -2.57
CA LEU A 77 -2.22 -6.93 -1.65
C LEU A 77 -1.45 -7.17 -0.35
N LEU A 78 -0.11 -7.13 -0.39
CA LEU A 78 0.71 -7.16 0.82
C LEU A 78 0.51 -5.88 1.65
N CYS A 79 0.43 -4.71 1.02
CA CYS A 79 0.09 -3.45 1.69
C CYS A 79 -1.33 -3.44 2.28
N GLU A 80 -2.28 -4.15 1.66
CA GLU A 80 -3.61 -4.40 2.24
C GLU A 80 -3.61 -5.46 3.36
N GLY A 81 -2.45 -5.97 3.75
CA GLY A 81 -2.30 -6.92 4.86
C GLY A 81 -2.61 -8.37 4.51
N LYS A 82 -2.75 -8.73 3.23
CA LYS A 82 -3.00 -10.13 2.84
C LYS A 82 -1.74 -10.97 3.01
N SER A 83 -1.92 -12.18 3.53
CA SER A 83 -0.84 -13.15 3.62
C SER A 83 -0.48 -13.73 2.25
N MET A 84 0.75 -14.25 2.14
CA MET A 84 1.22 -14.92 0.93
C MET A 84 0.33 -16.10 0.49
N ASN A 85 -0.35 -16.75 1.43
CA ASN A 85 -1.27 -17.85 1.14
C ASN A 85 -2.57 -17.36 0.53
N GLU A 86 -3.08 -16.23 0.99
CA GLU A 86 -4.29 -15.61 0.42
C GLU A 86 -4.00 -15.09 -0.99
N ILE A 87 -2.86 -14.44 -1.19
CA ILE A 87 -2.41 -14.00 -2.51
C ILE A 87 -2.23 -15.22 -3.44
N ALA A 88 -1.59 -16.29 -2.98
CA ALA A 88 -1.45 -17.53 -3.75
C ALA A 88 -2.79 -18.09 -4.24
N LYS A 89 -3.81 -18.09 -3.37
CA LYS A 89 -5.18 -18.47 -3.75
C LYS A 89 -5.80 -17.53 -4.79
N ILE A 90 -5.65 -16.21 -4.63
CA ILE A 90 -6.19 -15.20 -5.57
C ILE A 90 -5.59 -15.37 -6.97
N PHE A 91 -4.30 -15.67 -7.05
CA PHE A 91 -3.59 -15.82 -8.32
C PHE A 91 -3.63 -17.24 -8.88
N GLU A 92 -4.21 -18.21 -8.16
CA GLU A 92 -4.18 -19.64 -8.49
C GLU A 92 -2.75 -20.17 -8.70
N LEU A 93 -1.81 -19.70 -7.86
CA LEU A 93 -0.40 -20.07 -7.89
C LEU A 93 0.03 -20.70 -6.57
N SER A 94 1.18 -21.37 -6.56
CA SER A 94 1.78 -21.82 -5.30
C SER A 94 2.30 -20.64 -4.48
N ARG A 95 2.34 -20.81 -3.16
CA ARG A 95 2.94 -19.83 -2.23
C ARG A 95 4.39 -19.51 -2.61
N GLU A 96 5.13 -20.54 -3.01
CA GLU A 96 6.53 -20.43 -3.44
C GLU A 96 6.65 -19.56 -4.68
N ARG A 97 5.71 -19.67 -5.63
CA ARG A 97 5.73 -18.84 -6.83
C ARG A 97 5.43 -17.38 -6.52
N ILE A 98 4.49 -17.09 -5.62
CA ILE A 98 4.26 -15.71 -5.14
C ILE A 98 5.53 -15.19 -4.46
N ARG A 99 6.24 -16.01 -3.68
CA ARG A 99 7.48 -15.62 -2.99
C ARG A 99 8.59 -15.28 -3.96
N GLN A 100 8.74 -16.06 -5.03
CA GLN A 100 9.69 -15.76 -6.10
C GLN A 100 9.36 -14.42 -6.74
N LEU A 101 8.11 -14.21 -7.19
CA LEU A 101 7.69 -12.96 -7.84
C LEU A 101 7.89 -11.74 -6.93
N TRP A 102 7.64 -11.88 -5.62
CA TRP A 102 7.91 -10.82 -4.66
C TRP A 102 9.39 -10.52 -4.51
N ASN A 103 10.24 -11.55 -4.42
CA ASN A 103 11.69 -11.36 -4.37
C ASN A 103 12.24 -10.75 -5.67
N ASP A 104 11.75 -11.21 -6.83
CA ASP A 104 12.13 -10.67 -8.14
C ASP A 104 11.78 -9.17 -8.24
N LEU A 105 10.61 -8.77 -7.72
CA LEU A 105 10.25 -7.35 -7.62
C LEU A 105 11.20 -6.59 -6.70
N LEU A 106 11.47 -7.12 -5.52
CA LEU A 106 12.39 -6.52 -4.56
C LEU A 106 13.80 -6.34 -5.13
N ASP A 107 14.30 -7.30 -5.92
CA ASP A 107 15.58 -7.20 -6.62
C ASP A 107 15.56 -6.04 -7.62
N LYS A 108 14.49 -5.92 -8.43
CA LYS A 108 14.32 -4.80 -9.38
C LYS A 108 14.24 -3.43 -8.70
N LEU A 109 13.67 -3.35 -7.51
CA LEU A 109 13.57 -2.10 -6.74
C LEU A 109 14.91 -1.69 -6.11
N GLU A 110 15.77 -2.66 -5.81
CA GLU A 110 17.17 -2.40 -5.40
C GLU A 110 18.04 -2.01 -6.60
N GLU A 111 17.79 -2.57 -7.78
CA GLU A 111 18.56 -2.30 -9.01
C GLU A 111 18.09 -1.05 -9.79
N GLY A 112 16.96 -0.46 -9.39
CA GLY A 112 16.20 0.57 -10.13
C GLY A 112 16.91 1.87 -10.51
#